data_AF-A0A9P3Q8N6-F1
#
_entry.id   AF-A0A9P3Q8N6-F1
#
_cell.length_a   1.000
_cell.length_b   1.000
_cell.length_c   1.000
_cell.angle_alpha   90.00
_cell.angle_beta   90.00
_cell.angle_gamma   90.00
#
_symmetry.space_group_name_H-M   'P 1'
#
loop_
_entity.id
_entity.type
_entity.pdbx_description
1 polymer ?
#
loop_
_entity_poly.entity_id
_entity_poly.type
_entity_poly.pdbx_seq_one_letter_code
_entity_poly.pdbx_strand_id
1 'polypeptide(L)'
;MTMIADRPVEVTDRVEVGHWEGDCIMGVGNRSAIGTLVERVTRFVILVHVPTGRPTAAAMANGIVDALGAPAPQLRRTLTWDQGKELALHQQTTGGGWRFEM
;
A
#
# COMPACT_ATOMS: atom_id res chain seq x y z
N MET A 1 -0.94 2.54 -14.55
CA MET A 1 -2.21 2.83 -13.89
C MET A 1 -3.24 1.90 -14.49
N THR A 2 -3.73 0.93 -13.72
CA THR A 2 -4.67 -0.12 -14.16
C THR A 2 -5.89 -0.07 -13.24
N MET A 3 -7.11 -0.09 -13.77
CA MET A 3 -8.34 -0.14 -12.97
C MET A 3 -8.52 -1.54 -12.37
N ILE A 4 -9.20 -1.66 -11.22
CA ILE A 4 -9.59 -2.94 -10.62
C ILE A 4 -10.23 -3.90 -11.64
N ALA A 5 -11.11 -3.38 -12.50
CA ALA A 5 -11.82 -4.18 -13.51
C ALA A 5 -10.89 -4.80 -14.57
N ASP A 6 -9.72 -4.19 -14.79
CA ASP A 6 -8.76 -4.58 -15.84
C ASP A 6 -7.57 -5.35 -15.26
N ARG A 7 -7.65 -5.80 -14.01
CA ARG A 7 -6.54 -6.50 -13.37
C ARG A 7 -6.33 -7.89 -13.96
N PRO A 8 -5.07 -8.32 -14.12
CA PRO A 8 -4.76 -9.70 -14.47
C PRO A 8 -5.41 -10.66 -13.45
N VAL A 9 -5.87 -11.81 -13.95
CA VAL A 9 -6.60 -12.80 -13.15
C VAL A 9 -5.80 -13.29 -11.94
N GLU A 10 -4.47 -13.32 -12.07
CA GLU A 10 -3.55 -13.77 -11.03
C GLU A 10 -3.64 -12.89 -9.76
N VAL A 11 -3.96 -11.60 -9.92
CA VAL A 11 -4.15 -10.64 -8.82
C VAL A 11 -5.49 -10.86 -8.13
N THR A 12 -6.53 -11.12 -8.92
CA THR A 12 -7.91 -11.31 -8.45
C THR A 12 -8.04 -12.62 -7.67
N ASP A 13 -7.50 -13.72 -8.23
CA ASP A 13 -7.68 -15.06 -7.69
C ASP A 13 -6.74 -15.37 -6.52
N ARG A 14 -5.82 -14.46 -6.18
CA ARG A 14 -4.90 -14.57 -5.04
C ARG A 14 -4.09 -15.88 -5.08
N VAL A 15 -3.62 -16.24 -6.27
CA VAL A 15 -2.90 -17.50 -6.52
C VAL A 15 -1.38 -17.35 -6.44
N GLU A 16 -0.88 -16.12 -6.41
CA GLU A 16 0.55 -15.82 -6.44
C GLU A 16 0.97 -14.83 -5.36
N VAL A 17 2.12 -15.09 -4.73
CA VAL A 17 2.67 -14.23 -3.68
C VAL A 17 3.28 -12.95 -4.25
N GLY A 18 3.23 -11.88 -3.47
CA GLY A 18 3.85 -10.59 -3.78
C GLY A 18 2.88 -9.55 -4.35
N HIS A 19 1.58 -9.84 -4.31
CA HIS A 19 0.51 -8.89 -4.55
C HIS A 19 -0.01 -8.36 -3.21
N TRP A 20 0.02 -7.05 -3.03
CA TRP A 20 -0.28 -6.40 -1.76
C TRP A 20 -1.50 -5.50 -1.89
N GLU A 21 -2.29 -5.45 -0.83
CA GLU A 21 -3.39 -4.50 -0.67
C GLU A 21 -3.05 -3.55 0.47
N GLY A 22 -3.17 -2.27 0.17
CA GLY A 22 -2.91 -1.18 1.07
C GLY A 22 -4.20 -0.52 1.53
N ASP A 23 -4.27 -0.22 2.82
CA ASP A 23 -5.39 0.48 3.45
C ASP A 23 -4.86 1.44 4.54
N CYS A 24 -5.68 2.40 4.95
CA CYS A 24 -5.39 3.36 5.99
C CYS A 24 -6.45 3.31 7.09
N ILE A 25 -6.02 2.99 8.31
CA ILE A 25 -6.89 3.06 9.49
C ILE A 25 -6.67 4.41 10.17
N MET A 26 -7.72 5.23 10.20
CA MET A 26 -7.74 6.53 10.88
C MET A 26 -8.18 6.40 12.34
N GLY A 27 -7.43 7.01 13.24
CA GLY A 27 -7.76 7.08 14.67
C GLY A 27 -8.78 8.17 15.00
N VAL A 28 -9.26 8.15 16.25
CA VAL A 28 -10.30 9.06 16.75
C VAL A 28 -9.95 10.53 16.50
N GLY A 29 -10.86 11.24 15.80
CA GLY A 29 -10.72 12.66 15.49
C GLY A 29 -9.63 12.96 14.46
N ASN A 30 -9.22 11.97 13.65
CA ASN A 30 -8.14 12.09 12.67
C ASN A 30 -6.81 12.57 13.31
N ARG A 31 -6.54 12.13 14.54
CA ARG A 31 -5.35 12.51 15.32
C ARG A 31 -4.20 11.50 15.24
N SER A 32 -4.43 10.38 14.58
CA SER A 32 -3.45 9.33 14.30
C SER A 32 -3.91 8.54 13.08
N ALA A 33 -2.96 7.85 12.44
CA ALA A 33 -3.24 6.91 11.37
C ALA A 33 -2.24 5.77 11.43
N ILE A 34 -2.62 4.63 10.89
CA ILE A 34 -1.71 3.52 10.59
C ILE A 34 -2.05 3.01 9.19
N GLY A 35 -1.03 2.89 8.35
CA GLY A 35 -1.18 2.21 7.07
C GLY A 35 -1.05 0.70 7.27
N THR A 36 -1.75 -0.08 6.48
CA THR A 36 -1.63 -1.54 6.47
C THR A 36 -1.28 -1.99 5.06
N LEU A 37 -0.25 -2.82 4.91
CA LEU A 37 0.05 -3.53 3.67
C LEU A 37 -0.16 -5.01 3.91
N VAL A 38 -1.11 -5.61 3.22
CA VAL A 38 -1.50 -7.01 3.39
C VAL A 38 -1.16 -7.80 2.13
N GLU A 39 -0.32 -8.81 2.26
CA GLU A 39 -0.01 -9.74 1.17
C GLU A 39 -1.22 -10.65 0.92
N ARG A 40 -1.68 -10.72 -0.33
CA ARG A 40 -3.01 -11.22 -0.70
C ARG A 40 -3.16 -12.74 -0.56
N VAL A 41 -2.08 -13.50 -0.51
CA VAL A 41 -2.08 -14.96 -0.41
C VAL A 41 -1.82 -15.42 1.02
N THR A 42 -0.67 -15.05 1.56
CA THR A 42 -0.15 -15.43 2.87
C THR A 42 -0.81 -14.67 4.02
N ARG A 43 -1.46 -13.53 3.73
CA ARG A 43 -1.98 -12.58 4.74
C ARG A 43 -0.91 -12.00 5.65
N PHE A 44 0.36 -12.03 5.21
CA PHE A 44 1.42 -11.33 5.92
C PHE A 44 1.12 -9.82 5.92
N VAL A 45 1.19 -9.20 7.10
CA VAL A 45 0.83 -7.80 7.30
C VAL A 45 2.08 -7.00 7.68
N ILE A 46 2.27 -5.88 6.99
CA ILE A 46 3.21 -4.83 7.38
C ILE A 46 2.38 -3.64 7.87
N LEU A 47 2.68 -3.17 9.08
CA LEU A 47 2.09 -1.97 9.64
C LEU A 47 3.00 -0.78 9.35
N VAL A 48 2.42 0.25 8.74
CA VAL A 48 3.09 1.50 8.39
C VAL A 48 2.79 2.52 9.46
N HIS A 49 3.79 2.78 10.31
CA HIS A 49 3.67 3.79 11.34
C HIS A 49 3.71 5.20 10.73
N VAL A 50 2.64 5.98 10.93
CA VAL A 50 2.62 7.40 10.60
C VAL A 50 2.99 8.18 11.86
N PRO A 51 4.02 9.06 11.82
CA PRO A 51 4.45 9.85 12.98
C PRO A 51 3.29 10.58 13.67
N THR A 52 3.38 10.69 15.00
CA THR A 52 2.32 11.24 15.87
C THR A 52 1.94 12.67 15.50
N GLY A 53 0.64 12.95 15.37
CA GLY A 53 0.09 14.25 14.96
C GLY A 53 -1.06 14.07 13.98
N ARG A 54 -1.59 15.18 13.43
CA ARG A 54 -2.58 15.11 12.35
C ARG A 54 -1.94 14.41 11.15
N PRO A 55 -2.42 13.23 10.72
CA PRO A 55 -1.85 12.49 9.61
C PRO A 55 -1.88 13.35 8.35
N THR A 56 -0.75 13.45 7.66
CA THR A 56 -0.65 14.12 6.36
C THR A 56 -0.45 13.06 5.27
N ALA A 57 -0.94 13.34 4.07
CA ALA A 57 -0.72 12.47 2.91
C ALA A 57 0.78 12.25 2.65
N ALA A 58 1.61 13.28 2.89
CA ALA A 58 3.07 13.17 2.76
C ALA A 58 3.70 12.22 3.79
N ALA A 59 3.28 12.30 5.07
CA ALA A 59 3.78 11.41 6.11
C ALA A 59 3.38 9.95 5.84
N MET A 60 2.16 9.73 5.35
CA MET A 60 1.71 8.40 4.92
C MET A 60 2.52 7.89 3.72
N ALA A 61 2.67 8.71 2.67
CA ALA A 61 3.42 8.33 1.47
C ALA A 61 4.87 7.93 1.82
N ASN A 62 5.56 8.70 2.66
CA ASN A 62 6.92 8.37 3.10
C ASN A 62 6.96 7.05 3.87
N GLY A 63 6.06 6.83 4.83
CA GLY A 63 5.99 5.58 5.56
C GLY A 63 5.73 4.38 4.64
N ILE A 64 4.89 4.54 3.62
CA ILE A 64 4.64 3.50 2.61
C ILE A 64 5.91 3.22 1.80
N VAL A 65 6.60 4.25 1.30
CA VAL A 65 7.88 4.06 0.57
C VAL A 65 8.87 3.25 1.40
N ASP A 66 9.04 3.61 2.68
CA ASP A 66 9.96 2.92 3.59
C ASP A 66 9.52 1.47 3.81
N ALA A 67 8.22 1.23 4.04
CA ALA A 67 7.66 -0.10 4.27
C ALA A 67 7.75 -1.00 3.03
N LEU A 68 7.61 -0.44 1.82
CA LEU A 68 7.78 -1.15 0.55
C LEU A 68 9.24 -1.60 0.31
N GLY A 69 10.19 -1.09 1.08
CA GLY A 69 11.56 -1.59 1.12
C GLY A 69 11.73 -2.89 1.90
N ALA A 70 10.81 -3.25 2.78
CA ALA A 70 10.96 -4.38 3.69
C ALA A 70 10.81 -5.77 3.03
N PRO A 71 9.84 -6.03 2.12
CA PRO A 71 9.71 -7.32 1.46
C PRO A 71 10.94 -7.63 0.59
N ALA A 72 11.33 -8.90 0.47
CA ALA A 72 12.36 -9.31 -0.49
C ALA A 72 11.93 -8.97 -1.94
N PRO A 73 12.86 -8.68 -2.87
CA PRO A 73 12.51 -8.24 -4.23
C PRO A 73 11.51 -9.14 -4.97
N GLN A 74 11.58 -10.46 -4.77
CA GLN A 74 10.65 -11.42 -5.36
C GLN A 74 9.19 -11.31 -4.87
N LEU A 75 8.95 -10.60 -3.76
CA LEU A 75 7.61 -10.34 -3.19
C LEU A 75 7.06 -8.97 -3.59
N ARG A 76 7.72 -8.23 -4.50
CA ARG A 76 7.35 -6.86 -4.87
C ARG A 76 6.69 -6.82 -6.25
N ARG A 77 5.48 -7.38 -6.40
CA ARG A 77 4.78 -7.42 -7.69
C ARG A 77 3.84 -6.24 -7.88
N THR A 78 2.74 -6.22 -7.14
CA THR A 78 1.74 -5.15 -7.25
C THR A 78 1.34 -4.65 -5.88
N LEU A 79 1.02 -3.36 -5.80
CA LEU A 79 0.36 -2.74 -4.66
C LEU A 79 -0.96 -2.15 -5.15
N THR A 80 -2.05 -2.67 -4.62
CA THR A 80 -3.38 -2.08 -4.73
C THR A 80 -3.60 -1.09 -3.60
N TRP A 81 -4.10 0.10 -3.90
CA TRP A 81 -4.61 1.01 -2.87
C TRP A 81 -5.93 1.63 -3.32
N ASP A 82 -6.80 1.97 -2.37
CA ASP A 82 -8.00 2.75 -2.67
C ASP A 82 -7.65 4.18 -3.16
N GLN A 83 -8.63 4.91 -3.72
CA GLN A 83 -8.40 6.30 -4.13
C GLN A 83 -8.56 7.29 -2.97
N GLY A 84 -8.20 6.87 -1.75
CA GLY A 84 -8.18 7.72 -0.57
C GLY A 84 -7.32 8.96 -0.78
N LYS A 85 -7.69 10.06 -0.13
CA LYS A 85 -6.93 11.34 -0.18
C LYS A 85 -5.54 11.19 0.43
N GLU A 86 -5.36 10.15 1.23
CA GLU A 86 -4.14 9.74 1.91
C GLU A 86 -3.00 9.39 0.93
N LEU A 87 -3.33 9.04 -0.32
CA LEU A 87 -2.38 8.71 -1.40
C LEU A 87 -2.49 9.60 -2.62
N ALA A 88 -2.90 10.86 -2.41
CA ALA A 88 -2.82 11.90 -3.44
C ALA A 88 -1.41 12.03 -4.07
N LEU A 89 -0.37 11.54 -3.38
CA LEU A 89 1.03 11.55 -3.82
C LEU A 89 1.58 10.17 -4.26
N HIS A 90 0.74 9.17 -4.55
CA HIS A 90 1.17 7.81 -4.92
C HIS A 90 2.16 7.75 -6.09
N GLN A 91 2.12 8.73 -7.00
CA GLN A 91 3.07 8.82 -8.12
C GLN A 91 4.52 9.05 -7.66
N GLN A 92 4.73 9.62 -6.48
CA GLN A 92 6.06 9.83 -5.87
C GLN A 92 6.62 8.55 -5.24
N THR A 93 5.81 7.50 -5.09
CA THR A 93 6.19 6.19 -4.52
C THR A 93 6.79 5.25 -5.60
N THR A 94 6.94 5.71 -6.85
CA THR A 94 7.32 4.87 -8.00
C THR A 94 8.83 4.62 -8.08
N GLY A 95 9.34 3.67 -7.29
CA GLY A 95 10.72 3.15 -7.39
C GLY A 95 10.84 1.76 -6.76
N GLY A 96 11.73 0.90 -7.27
CA GLY A 96 12.11 -0.36 -6.60
C GLY A 96 11.37 -1.66 -6.99
N GLY A 97 10.77 -1.72 -8.19
CA GLY A 97 10.18 -2.96 -8.76
C GLY A 97 8.66 -3.09 -8.64
N TRP A 98 7.98 -2.12 -8.03
CA TRP A 98 6.54 -2.14 -7.78
C TRP A 98 5.69 -1.70 -8.98
N ARG A 99 4.54 -2.35 -9.17
CA ARG A 99 3.44 -1.86 -10.02
C ARG A 99 2.27 -1.39 -9.15
N PHE A 100 1.83 -0.16 -9.34
CA PHE A 100 0.70 0.42 -8.59
C PHE A 100 -0.62 0.24 -9.35
N GLU A 101 -1.64 -0.21 -8.62
CA GLU A 101 -3.00 -0.44 -9.10
C GLU A 101 -3.97 0.33 -8.18
N MET A 102 -4.98 1.01 -8.76
CA MET A 102 -6.15 1.51 -7.99
C MET A 102 -7.42 0.87 -8.51
#